data_AF-A0A3C0EF13-F1
#
_entry.id   AF-A0A3C0EF13-F1
#
_cell.length_a   1.000
_cell.length_b   1.000
_cell.length_c   1.000
_cell.angle_alpha   90.00
_cell.angle_beta   90.00
_cell.angle_gamma   90.00
#
_symmetry.space_group_name_H-M   'P 1'
#
loop_
_entity.id
_entity.type
_entity.pdbx_description
1 polymer ?
#
loop_
_entity_poly.entity_id
_entity_poly.type
_entity_poly.pdbx_seq_one_letter_code
_entity_poly.pdbx_strand_id
1 'polypeptide(L)'
;MILEKLNRFYRLAAQSVLILDGTLDKMVGDGVMAFFGAPFQPADYATRAVQSALEIVSGTQPCPENIEGLPAGDGVATGEVFIGNVGEVRDLQ
;
A
#
# COMPACT_ATOMS: atom_id res chain seq x y z
N MET A 1 -11.01 18.08 -6.69
CA MET A 1 -9.65 18.51 -6.34
C MET A 1 -8.95 17.60 -5.32
N ILE A 2 -9.30 17.58 -4.02
CA ILE A 2 -8.62 16.72 -3.01
C ILE A 2 -8.95 15.24 -3.18
N LEU A 3 -10.24 14.91 -3.35
CA LEU A 3 -10.70 13.53 -3.50
C LEU A 3 -10.09 12.83 -4.72
N GLU A 4 -9.90 13.56 -5.81
CA GLU A 4 -9.30 13.04 -7.04
C GLU A 4 -7.82 12.70 -6.85
N LYS A 5 -7.07 13.55 -6.11
CA LYS A 5 -5.67 13.27 -5.76
C LYS A 5 -5.55 12.04 -4.87
N LEU A 6 -6.40 11.91 -3.85
CA LEU A 6 -6.46 10.72 -3.00
C LEU A 6 -6.80 9.47 -3.79
N ASN A 7 -7.83 9.52 -4.65
CA ASN A 7 -8.19 8.38 -5.49
C ASN A 7 -7.06 7.97 -6.44
N ARG A 8 -6.26 8.92 -6.93
CA ARG A 8 -5.08 8.61 -7.72
C ARG A 8 -3.97 7.97 -6.86
N PHE A 9 -3.71 8.51 -5.67
CA PHE A 9 -2.77 7.90 -4.72
C PHE A 9 -3.16 6.47 -4.40
N TYR A 10 -4.42 6.21 -4.06
CA TYR A 10 -4.91 4.86 -3.77
C TYR A 10 -4.77 3.91 -4.94
N ARG A 11 -5.00 4.37 -6.18
CA ARG A 11 -4.78 3.56 -7.37
C ARG A 11 -3.30 3.23 -7.57
N LEU A 12 -2.42 4.23 -7.45
CA LEU A 12 -0.97 4.03 -7.54
C LEU A 12 -0.50 3.02 -6.49
N ALA A 13 -0.88 3.22 -5.24
CA ALA A 13 -0.46 2.38 -4.13
C ALA A 13 -0.99 0.94 -4.26
N ALA A 14 -2.28 0.78 -4.61
CA ALA A 14 -2.83 -0.56 -4.87
C ALA A 14 -2.10 -1.25 -6.02
N GLN A 15 -1.80 -0.53 -7.11
CA GLN A 15 -1.10 -1.09 -8.25
C GLN A 15 0.34 -1.51 -7.90
N SER A 16 1.12 -0.63 -7.26
CA SER A 16 2.50 -0.92 -6.84
C SER A 16 2.57 -2.05 -5.82
N VAL A 17 1.57 -2.21 -4.95
CA VAL A 17 1.52 -3.33 -4.00
C VAL A 17 1.21 -4.63 -4.73
N LEU A 18 0.17 -4.65 -5.56
CA LEU A 18 -0.31 -5.87 -6.21
C LEU A 18 0.66 -6.41 -7.28
N ILE A 19 1.31 -5.54 -8.06
CA ILE A 19 2.29 -5.96 -9.08
C ILE A 19 3.50 -6.68 -8.46
N LEU A 20 3.82 -6.36 -7.21
CA LEU A 20 4.95 -6.92 -6.47
C LEU A 20 4.50 -8.03 -5.50
N ASP A 21 3.37 -8.67 -5.77
CA ASP A 21 2.77 -9.75 -4.97
C ASP A 21 2.56 -9.39 -3.49
N GLY A 22 2.34 -8.10 -3.20
CA GLY A 22 1.90 -7.63 -1.90
C GLY A 22 0.37 -7.70 -1.77
N THR A 23 -0.10 -7.67 -0.53
CA THR A 23 -1.53 -7.56 -0.22
C THR A 23 -1.82 -6.20 0.38
N LEU A 24 -2.76 -5.47 -0.21
CA LEU A 24 -3.30 -4.25 0.39
C LEU A 24 -4.25 -4.65 1.53
N ASP A 25 -3.95 -4.25 2.75
CA ASP A 25 -4.75 -4.57 3.95
C ASP A 25 -5.89 -3.56 4.10
N LYS A 26 -5.56 -2.27 4.17
CA LYS A 26 -6.54 -1.20 4.37
C LYS A 26 -6.05 0.16 3.90
N MET A 27 -7.01 1.05 3.68
CA MET A 27 -6.80 2.48 3.47
C MET A 27 -7.24 3.21 4.76
N VAL A 28 -6.37 4.05 5.34
CA VAL A 28 -6.63 4.75 6.60
C VAL A 28 -6.32 6.23 6.43
N GLY A 29 -7.36 7.07 6.48
CA GLY A 29 -7.20 8.51 6.32
C GLY A 29 -6.73 8.87 4.91
N ASP A 30 -5.45 9.24 4.78
CA ASP A 30 -4.72 9.53 3.55
C ASP A 30 -3.59 8.52 3.26
N GLY A 31 -3.45 7.48 4.08
CA GLY A 31 -2.44 6.44 3.94
C GLY A 31 -3.01 5.09 3.52
N VAL A 32 -2.10 4.18 3.12
CA VAL A 32 -2.41 2.77 2.91
C VAL A 32 -1.52 1.90 3.78
N MET A 33 -2.02 0.72 4.13
CA MET A 33 -1.25 -0.33 4.76
C MET A 33 -1.25 -1.55 3.86
N ALA A 34 -0.08 -2.12 3.64
CA ALA A 34 0.12 -3.33 2.87
C ALA A 34 1.11 -4.24 3.59
N PHE A 35 1.04 -5.54 3.28
CA PHE A 35 1.99 -6.52 3.76
C PHE A 35 2.49 -7.39 2.61
N PHE A 36 3.72 -7.88 2.78
CA PHE A 36 4.41 -8.76 1.84
C PHE A 36 4.89 -9.98 2.61
N GLY A 37 4.81 -11.16 1.99
CA GLY A 37 5.21 -12.41 2.64
C GLY A 37 4.07 -13.15 3.35
N ALA A 38 2.81 -12.75 3.10
CA ALA A 38 1.63 -13.52 3.47
C ALA A 38 0.60 -13.49 2.33
N PRO A 39 -0.20 -14.57 2.13
CA PRO A 39 -0.17 -15.84 2.87
C PRO A 39 1.03 -16.72 2.52
N PHE A 40 1.74 -16.39 1.44
CA PHE A 40 2.98 -17.07 1.03
C PHE A 40 4.18 -16.18 1.34
N GLN A 41 5.30 -16.79 1.72
CA GLN A 41 6.52 -16.09 2.12
C GLN A 41 7.68 -16.33 1.14
N PRO A 42 7.66 -15.72 -0.07
CA PRO A 42 8.79 -15.74 -1.00
C PRO A 42 10.05 -15.18 -0.35
N ALA A 43 11.23 -15.73 -0.63
CA ALA A 43 12.48 -15.28 -0.01
C ALA A 43 12.79 -13.78 -0.24
N ASP A 44 12.22 -13.18 -1.28
CA ASP A 44 12.40 -11.78 -1.69
C ASP A 44 11.27 -10.84 -1.23
N TYR A 45 10.37 -11.27 -0.33
CA TYR A 45 9.23 -10.45 0.13
C TYR A 45 9.64 -9.06 0.65
N ALA A 46 10.78 -8.98 1.35
CA ALA A 46 11.29 -7.72 1.89
C ALA A 46 11.75 -6.77 0.77
N THR A 47 12.41 -7.30 -0.26
CA THR A 47 12.82 -6.53 -1.45
C THR A 47 11.61 -5.98 -2.18
N ARG A 48 10.55 -6.80 -2.34
CA ARG A 48 9.30 -6.38 -2.97
C ARG A 48 8.59 -5.27 -2.20
N ALA A 49 8.57 -5.37 -0.87
CA ALA A 49 8.01 -4.32 -0.01
C ALA A 49 8.71 -2.97 -0.19
N VAL A 50 10.06 -2.98 -0.19
CA VAL A 50 10.87 -1.77 -0.41
C VAL A 50 10.68 -1.23 -1.82
N GLN A 51 10.67 -2.09 -2.84
CA GLN A 51 10.44 -1.70 -4.22
C GLN A 51 9.07 -1.03 -4.40
N SER A 52 8.02 -1.59 -3.79
CA SER A 52 6.67 -1.02 -3.81
C SER A 52 6.64 0.37 -3.19
N ALA A 53 7.29 0.54 -2.02
CA ALA A 53 7.37 1.83 -1.35
C ALA A 53 8.10 2.89 -2.20
N LEU A 54 9.19 2.50 -2.86
CA LEU A 54 9.92 3.40 -3.77
C LEU A 54 9.08 3.84 -4.97
N GLU A 55 8.29 2.93 -5.55
CA GLU A 55 7.38 3.23 -6.65
C GLU A 55 6.27 4.20 -6.24
N ILE A 56 5.71 4.03 -5.04
CA ILE A 56 4.67 4.90 -4.50
C ILE A 56 5.24 6.31 -4.25
N VAL A 57 6.38 6.41 -3.54
CA VAL A 57 7.03 7.70 -3.27
C VAL A 57 7.40 8.40 -4.57
N SER A 58 7.90 7.67 -5.57
CA SER A 58 8.27 8.25 -6.86
C SER A 58 7.06 8.69 -7.68
N GLY A 59 6.00 7.87 -7.72
CA GLY A 59 4.78 8.14 -8.50
C GLY A 59 3.89 9.24 -7.90
N THR A 60 4.12 9.61 -6.65
CA THR A 60 3.43 10.71 -5.98
C THR A 60 4.13 12.07 -6.13
N GLN A 61 5.38 12.09 -6.60
CA GLN A 61 6.10 13.34 -6.87
C GLN A 61 5.42 14.16 -7.98
N PRO A 62 5.63 15.48 -7.99
CA PRO A 62 5.29 16.32 -9.14
C PRO A 62 5.89 15.79 -10.45
N CYS A 63 5.10 15.77 -11.51
CA CYS A 63 5.54 15.45 -12.87
C CYS A 63 4.88 16.41 -13.88
N PRO A 64 5.33 16.47 -15.15
CA PRO A 64 4.76 17.39 -16.14
C PRO A 64 3.24 17.24 -16.32
N GLU A 65 2.72 16.04 -16.13
CA GLU A 65 1.29 15.70 -16.22
C GLU A 65 0.54 15.94 -14.91
N ASN A 66 1.25 16.20 -13.80
CA ASN A 66 0.70 16.49 -12.48
C ASN A 66 1.64 17.37 -11.65
N ILE A 67 1.59 18.66 -11.93
CA ILE A 67 2.54 19.66 -11.43
C ILE A 67 2.43 19.85 -9.91
N GLU A 68 1.25 19.64 -9.32
CA GLU A 68 1.07 19.81 -7.88
C GLU A 68 1.55 18.61 -7.04
N GLY A 69 1.71 17.42 -7.63
CA GLY A 69 2.05 16.21 -6.87
C GLY A 69 1.03 15.85 -5.78
N LEU A 70 1.36 14.82 -5.01
CA LEU A 70 0.84 14.59 -3.65
C LEU A 70 1.94 13.88 -2.85
N PRO A 71 3.02 14.58 -2.47
CA PRO A 71 4.20 13.94 -1.88
C PRO A 71 3.80 13.05 -0.69
N ALA A 72 4.08 11.75 -0.81
CA ALA A 72 3.85 10.76 0.21
C ALA A 72 5.19 10.29 0.80
N GLY A 73 5.13 9.75 2.02
CA GLY A 73 6.26 9.10 2.68
C GLY A 73 5.86 7.71 3.12
N ASP A 74 6.76 6.75 2.91
CA ASP A 74 6.52 5.35 3.17
C ASP A 74 7.45 4.82 4.26
N GLY A 75 6.92 3.97 5.14
CA GLY A 75 7.67 3.25 6.16
C GLY A 75 7.61 1.75 5.89
N VAL A 76 8.76 1.08 5.93
CA VAL A 76 8.86 -0.37 5.74
C VAL A 76 9.52 -0.99 6.96
N ALA A 77 8.92 -2.04 7.50
CA ALA A 77 9.45 -2.82 8.61
C ALA A 77 9.25 -4.31 8.33
N THR A 78 10.11 -5.15 8.89
CA THR A 78 10.01 -6.61 8.82
C THR A 78 10.03 -7.21 10.23
N GLY A 79 9.38 -8.34 10.39
CA GLY A 79 9.30 -9.03 11.68
C GLY A 79 8.20 -10.08 11.69
N GLU A 80 8.06 -10.75 12.83
CA GLU A 80 6.94 -11.65 13.07
C GLU A 80 5.65 -10.84 13.28
N VAL A 81 4.59 -11.26 12.60
CA VAL A 81 3.27 -10.61 12.64
C VAL A 81 2.18 -11.66 12.75
N PHE A 82 1.07 -11.31 13.39
CA PHE A 82 -0.15 -12.12 13.39
C PHE A 82 -1.12 -11.53 12.36
N ILE A 83 -1.52 -12.33 11.38
CA ILE A 83 -2.45 -11.91 10.31
C ILE A 83 -3.67 -12.84 10.37
N GLY A 84 -4.84 -12.23 10.42
CA GLY A 84 -6.12 -12.94 10.44
C GLY A 84 -7.28 -11.98 10.68
N ASN A 85 -8.50 -12.49 10.54
CA ASN A 85 -9.69 -11.71 10.86
C ASN A 85 -9.80 -11.54 12.38
N VAL A 86 -9.85 -10.28 12.83
CA VAL A 86 -10.03 -9.93 14.24
C VAL A 86 -11.41 -9.30 14.40
N GLY A 87 -12.27 -9.95 15.19
CA GLY A 87 -13.68 -9.60 15.36
C GLY A 87 -14.62 -10.64 14.76
N GLU A 88 -15.62 -11.09 15.51
CA GLU A 88 -16.71 -11.91 14.97
C GLU A 88 -17.57 -11.04 14.05
N VAL A 89 -17.71 -11.43 12.78
CA VAL A 89 -18.93 -11.10 12.04
C VAL A 89 -19.99 -12.03 12.62
N ARG A 90 -20.67 -11.59 13.68
CA ARG A 90 -21.97 -12.17 13.98
C ARG A 90 -22.86 -11.80 12.80
N ASP A 91 -23.23 -12.81 12.03
CA ASP A 91 -24.29 -12.73 11.04
C ASP A 91 -25.52 -12.11 11.72
N LEU A 92 -25.72 -10.80 11.50
CA LEU A 92 -27.01 -10.18 11.73
C LEU A 92 -27.87 -10.64 10.54
N GLN A 93 -28.65 -11.68 10.81
CA GLN A 93 -29.87 -11.94 10.05
C GLN A 93 -30.80 -10.73 10.09
#